data_AF-X1RS47-F1
#
_entry.id   AF-X1RS47-F1
#
_cell.length_a   1.000
_cell.length_b   1.000
_cell.length_c   1.000
_cell.angle_alpha   90.00
_cell.angle_beta   90.00
_cell.angle_gamma   90.00
#
_symmetry.space_group_name_H-M   'P 1'
#
loop_
_entity.id
_entity.type
_entity.pdbx_description
1 polymer ?
#
loop_
_entity_poly.entity_id
_entity_poly.type
_entity_poly.pdbx_seq_one_letter_code
_entity_poly.pdbx_strand_id
1 'polypeptide(L)' 'GLNSPLNGKLHECELKTSREIGLDITAIQLKELAKHCEQLTVLVPRGCMEEMSTILNMINLVRLITIQPYDSFEDEE' A
#
# COMPACT_ATOMS: atom_id res chain seq x y z
N GLY A 1 34.90 -10.11 -8.53
CA GLY A 1 33.50 -10.32 -8.89
C GLY A 1 32.71 -10.45 -7.62
N LEU A 2 31.86 -9.48 -7.31
CA LEU A 2 31.04 -9.45 -6.09
C LEU A 2 29.58 -9.45 -6.52
N ASN A 3 29.04 -10.64 -6.76
CA ASN A 3 27.61 -10.88 -6.92
C ASN A 3 27.22 -11.99 -5.95
N SER A 4 27.20 -11.65 -4.66
CA SER A 4 26.35 -12.36 -3.70
C SER A 4 24.94 -11.80 -3.87
N PRO A 5 23.89 -12.61 -4.12
CA PRO A 5 22.53 -12.12 -4.07
C PRO A 5 22.31 -11.65 -2.63
N LEU A 6 22.02 -10.37 -2.45
CA LEU A 6 21.43 -9.88 -1.22
C LEU A 6 20.26 -10.82 -0.94
N ASN A 7 20.30 -11.52 0.20
CA ASN A 7 19.21 -12.34 0.70
C ASN A 7 18.08 -11.41 1.21
N GLY A 8 17.77 -10.38 0.42
CA GLY A 8 17.10 -9.15 0.79
C GLY A 8 15.64 -9.24 0.42
N LYS A 9 14.83 -9.49 1.44
CA LYS A 9 13.38 -9.38 1.36
C LYS A 9 13.04 -7.95 0.96
N LEU A 10 12.37 -7.75 -0.17
CA LEU A 10 11.96 -6.41 -0.61
C LEU A 10 10.77 -5.96 0.26
N HIS A 11 11.02 -5.01 1.14
CA HIS A 11 10.02 -4.39 2.00
C HIS A 11 9.75 -2.98 1.48
N GLU A 12 8.52 -2.73 1.06
CA GLU A 12 8.13 -1.46 0.45
C GLU A 12 7.01 -0.78 1.23
N CYS A 13 7.00 0.55 1.17
CA CYS A 13 5.96 1.38 1.76
C CYS A 13 5.41 2.35 0.69
N GLU A 14 4.09 2.33 0.49
CA GLU A 14 3.41 3.20 -0.46
C GLU A 14 2.46 4.14 0.29
N LEU A 15 2.56 5.44 0.07
CA LEU A 15 1.63 6.43 0.63
C LEU A 15 0.51 6.71 -0.35
N LYS A 16 -0.74 6.75 0.13
CA LYS A 16 -1.91 7.13 -0.66
C LYS A 16 -2.74 8.16 0.08
N THR A 17 -3.11 9.22 -0.62
CA THR A 17 -4.07 10.23 -0.16
C THR A 17 -5.50 9.75 -0.34
N SER A 18 -6.46 10.39 0.34
CA SER A 18 -7.89 10.10 0.19
C SER A 18 -8.38 10.17 -1.27
N ARG A 19 -7.81 11.07 -2.07
CA ARG A 19 -8.12 11.22 -3.50
C ARG A 19 -7.65 10.04 -4.36
N GLU A 20 -6.60 9.34 -3.93
CA GLU A 20 -6.01 8.25 -4.71
C GLU A 20 -6.63 6.90 -4.40
N ILE A 21 -7.12 6.67 -3.17
CA ILE A 21 -7.54 5.35 -2.69
C ILE A 21 -8.58 4.72 -3.61
N GLY A 22 -9.61 5.46 -4.02
CA GLY A 22 -10.69 4.98 -4.88
C GLY A 22 -10.38 4.92 -6.39
N LEU A 23 -9.16 5.23 -6.83
CA LEU A 23 -8.84 5.22 -8.26
C LEU A 23 -8.46 3.81 -8.75
N ASP A 24 -8.97 3.42 -9.91
CA ASP A 24 -8.62 2.15 -10.56
C ASP A 24 -7.10 1.98 -10.74
N ILE A 25 -6.40 3.08 -11.01
CA ILE A 25 -4.94 3.08 -11.17
C ILE A 25 -4.23 2.66 -9.88
N THR A 26 -4.75 3.03 -8.71
CA THR A 26 -4.20 2.61 -7.41
C THR A 26 -4.31 1.10 -7.24
N ALA A 27 -5.44 0.51 -7.60
CA ALA A 27 -5.61 -0.94 -7.57
C ALA A 27 -4.64 -1.66 -8.52
N ILE A 28 -4.39 -1.11 -9.72
CA ILE A 28 -3.42 -1.66 -10.67
C ILE A 28 -1.99 -1.57 -10.12
N GLN A 29 -1.61 -0.41 -9.56
CA GLN A 29 -0.29 -0.19 -8.95
C GLN A 29 -0.03 -1.15 -7.79
N LEU A 30 -0.99 -1.30 -6.87
CA LEU A 30 -0.85 -2.20 -5.72
C LEU A 30 -0.75 -3.66 -6.14
N LYS A 31 -1.48 -4.08 -7.19
CA LYS A 31 -1.34 -5.42 -7.77
C LYS A 31 0.04 -5.68 -8.35
N GLU A 32 0.65 -4.68 -8.99
CA GLU A 32 1.97 -4.84 -9.56
C GLU A 32 3.04 -4.87 -8.49
N LEU A 33 3.00 -3.93 -7.53
CA LEU A 33 3.95 -3.87 -6.41
C LEU A 33 3.92 -5.17 -5.59
N ALA A 34 2.73 -5.70 -5.29
CA ALA A 34 2.58 -6.92 -4.50
C ALA A 34 3.18 -8.19 -5.16
N LYS A 35 3.50 -8.17 -6.46
CA LYS A 35 4.20 -9.29 -7.14
C LYS A 35 5.69 -9.34 -6.82
N HIS A 36 6.29 -8.19 -6.51
CA HIS A 36 7.73 -8.04 -6.36
C HIS A 36 8.14 -7.78 -4.91
N CYS A 37 7.18 -7.44 -4.05
CA CYS A 37 7.41 -7.20 -2.62
C CYS A 37 7.14 -8.47 -1.81
N GLU A 38 8.02 -8.79 -0.86
CA GLU A 38 7.72 -9.80 0.16
C GLU A 38 6.79 -9.23 1.24
N GLN A 39 6.92 -7.92 1.50
CA GLN A 39 6.07 -7.18 2.42
C GLN A 39 5.79 -5.78 1.85
N LEU A 40 4.51 -5.47 1.62
CA LEU A 40 4.07 -4.14 1.20
C LEU A 40 3.18 -3.53 2.29
N THR A 41 3.52 -2.31 2.72
CA THR A 41 2.70 -1.52 3.63
C THR A 41 2.12 -0.32 2.89
N VAL A 42 0.81 -0.12 2.96
CA VAL A 42 0.16 1.07 2.39
C VAL A 42 -0.23 2.01 3.54
N LEU A 43 0.28 3.23 3.47
CA LEU A 43 0.00 4.31 4.39
C LEU A 43 -1.19 5.13 3.84
N VAL A 44 -2.25 5.26 4.62
CA VAL A 44 -3.47 6.02 4.25
C VAL A 44 -3.90 6.97 5.36
N PRO A 45 -4.65 8.06 5.07
CA PRO A 45 -5.27 8.85 6.13
C PRO A 45 -6.08 7.94 7.05
N ARG A 46 -6.05 8.22 8.35
CA ARG A 46 -6.77 7.43 9.36
C ARG A 46 -8.24 7.20 9.01
N GLY A 47 -8.91 8.21 8.45
CA GLY A 47 -10.31 8.13 8.00
C GLY A 47 -10.56 7.19 6.81
N CYS A 48 -9.52 6.77 6.08
CA CYS A 48 -9.63 5.97 4.86
C CYS A 48 -9.18 4.51 5.04
N MET A 49 -8.90 4.05 6.27
CA MET A 49 -8.45 2.67 6.50
C MET A 49 -9.44 1.62 6.03
N GLU A 50 -10.74 1.82 6.29
CA GLU A 50 -11.80 0.89 5.91
C GLU A 50 -12.00 0.85 4.38
N GLU A 51 -11.92 2.00 3.72
CA GLU A 51 -12.00 2.10 2.27
C GLU A 51 -10.85 1.35 1.60
N MET A 52 -9.61 1.60 2.03
CA MET A 52 -8.45 0.85 1.54
C MET A 52 -8.58 -0.65 1.81
N SER A 53 -9.06 -1.05 2.99
CA SER A 53 -9.31 -2.47 3.31
C SER A 53 -10.34 -3.10 2.37
N THR A 54 -11.41 -2.37 2.04
CA THR A 54 -12.45 -2.82 1.11
C THR A 54 -11.87 -3.02 -0.29
N ILE A 55 -11.08 -2.06 -0.78
CA ILE A 55 -10.44 -2.15 -2.09
C ILE A 55 -9.48 -3.33 -2.15
N LEU A 56 -8.61 -3.49 -1.13
CA LEU A 56 -7.69 -4.62 -1.03
C LEU A 56 -8.41 -5.96 -1.02
N ASN A 57 -9.58 -6.04 -0.37
CA ASN A 57 -10.40 -7.24 -0.38
C ASN A 57 -10.97 -7.52 -1.79
N MET A 58 -11.51 -6.50 -2.48
CA MET A 58 -12.03 -6.63 -3.85
C MET A 58 -10.96 -7.11 -4.85
N ILE A 59 -9.69 -6.73 -4.62
CA ILE A 59 -8.57 -7.14 -5.47
C ILE A 59 -7.77 -8.33 -4.94
N ASN A 60 -8.25 -8.99 -3.88
CA ASN A 60 -7.64 -10.17 -3.25
C ASN A 60 -6.20 -9.94 -2.72
N LEU A 61 -5.87 -8.73 -2.28
CA LEU A 61 -4.56 -8.37 -1.71
C LEU A 61 -4.58 -8.16 -0.18
N VAL A 62 -5.73 -8.28 0.47
CA VAL A 62 -5.90 -8.03 1.93
C VAL A 62 -4.97 -8.87 2.83
N ARG A 63 -4.46 -10.00 2.35
CA ARG A 63 -3.52 -10.86 3.09
C ARG A 63 -2.04 -10.58 2.77
N LEU A 64 -1.78 -9.83 1.70
CA LEU A 64 -0.42 -9.54 1.19
C LEU A 64 0.02 -8.12 1.55
N ILE A 65 -0.93 -7.22 1.77
CA ILE A 65 -0.67 -5.80 2.03
C ILE A 65 -1.11 -5.44 3.44
N THR A 66 -0.20 -4.82 4.20
CA THR A 66 -0.50 -4.23 5.50
C THR A 66 -1.00 -2.81 5.32
N ILE A 67 -2.07 -2.41 6.00
CA ILE A 67 -2.55 -1.01 6.01
C ILE A 67 -2.07 -0.36 7.30
N GLN A 68 -1.52 0.85 7.21
CA GLN A 68 -1.14 1.65 8.37
C GLN A 68 -1.73 3.07 8.22
N PRO A 69 -2.30 3.64 9.28
CA PRO A 69 -2.81 5.01 9.23
C PRO A 69 -1.67 6.03 9.35
N TYR A 70 -1.85 7.19 8.73
CA TYR A 70 -1.18 8.42 9.09
C TYR A 70 -2.20 9.51 9.45
N ASP A 71 -1.78 10.46 10.28
CA ASP A 71 -2.58 11.63 10.60
C ASP A 71 -2.32 12.68 9.52
N SER A 72 -3.32 12.94 8.67
CA SER A 72 -3.28 14.05 7.71
C SER A 72 -3.71 15.33 8.43
N PHE A 73 -2.85 16.35 8.43
CA PHE A 73 -3.19 17.68 8.95
C PHE A 73 -4.12 18.48 8.00
N GLU A 74 -4.73 17.82 7.01
CA GLU A 74 -5.54 18.46 5.98
C GLU A 74 -6.95 18.85 6.45
N ASP A 75 -7.30 18.57 7.71
CA ASP A 75 -8.59 18.94 8.34
C ASP A 75 -8.48 20.19 9.27
N GLU A 76 -7.34 20.89 9.29
CA GLU A 76 -7.21 22.21 9.94
C GLU A 76 -7.39 23.36 8.92
N GLU A 77 -8.54 23.46 8.25
CA GLU A 77 -9.16 24.74 7.77
C GLU A 77 -10.58 24.56 7.21
#